data_AF-A0A6M5J0D6-F1
#
_entry.id   AF-A0A6M5J0D6-F1
#
_cell.length_a   1.000
_cell.length_b   1.000
_cell.length_c   1.000
_cell.angle_alpha   90.00
_cell.angle_beta   90.00
_cell.angle_gamma   90.00
#
_symmetry.space_group_name_H-M   'P 1'
#
loop_
_entity.id
_entity.type
_entity.pdbx_description
1 polymer ?
#
loop_
_entity_poly.entity_id
_entity_poly.type
_entity_poly.pdbx_seq_one_letter_code
_entity_poly.pdbx_strand_id
1 'polypeptide(L)'
;MATRRTSEKPKYQVVDGKLHAQTPEGEIILPLRFKTKLIRAARDIKNGQGDELDQFFYIIDALGDFDTLAVIDELDFVEETTPLVMEFFKAFGEQQRATTGESRASSN
;
A
#
# COMPACT_ATOMS: atom_id res chain seq x y z
N MET A 1 -36.45 -17.34 5.42
CA MET A 1 -35.37 -17.32 4.41
C MET A 1 -34.23 -16.48 4.95
N ALA A 2 -33.11 -17.08 5.33
CA ALA A 2 -31.94 -16.34 5.80
C ALA A 2 -31.15 -15.85 4.58
N THR A 3 -31.08 -14.54 4.39
CA THR A 3 -30.23 -13.91 3.38
C THR A 3 -28.77 -14.17 3.76
N ARG A 4 -28.15 -15.13 3.09
CA ARG A 4 -26.73 -15.44 3.22
C ARG A 4 -25.97 -14.22 2.69
N ARG A 5 -25.44 -13.38 3.57
CA ARG A 5 -24.48 -12.34 3.18
C ARG A 5 -23.25 -13.09 2.66
N THR A 6 -23.12 -13.20 1.34
CA THR A 6 -21.83 -13.47 0.73
C THR A 6 -20.92 -12.33 1.14
N SER A 7 -20.11 -12.58 2.17
CA SER A 7 -18.99 -11.74 2.55
C SER A 7 -18.02 -11.74 1.37
N GLU A 8 -18.26 -10.89 0.37
CA GLU A 8 -17.19 -10.49 -0.55
C GLU A 8 -16.05 -10.01 0.33
N LYS A 9 -14.89 -10.65 0.19
CA LYS A 9 -13.69 -10.20 0.90
C LYS A 9 -13.46 -8.74 0.50
N PRO A 10 -13.11 -7.86 1.45
CA PRO A 10 -12.85 -6.47 1.11
C PRO A 10 -11.73 -6.39 0.07
N LYS A 11 -11.91 -5.55 -0.97
CA LYS A 11 -10.94 -5.36 -2.07
C LYS A 11 -9.54 -5.02 -1.55
N TYR A 12 -9.48 -4.32 -0.42
CA TYR A 12 -8.25 -3.97 0.29
C TYR A 12 -8.35 -4.35 1.76
N GLN A 13 -7.33 -5.01 2.30
CA GLN A 13 -7.27 -5.39 3.70
C GLN A 13 -5.85 -5.28 4.24
N VAL A 14 -5.67 -4.66 5.39
CA VAL A 14 -4.38 -4.66 6.10
C VAL A 14 -4.33 -5.83 7.07
N VAL A 15 -3.36 -6.73 6.89
CA VAL A 15 -3.10 -7.89 7.76
C VAL A 15 -1.61 -7.92 8.11
N ASP A 16 -1.28 -8.00 9.39
CA ASP A 16 0.11 -8.10 9.88
C ASP A 16 1.08 -7.04 9.33
N GLY A 17 0.58 -5.82 9.09
CA GLY A 17 1.38 -4.72 8.53
C GLY A 17 1.68 -4.87 7.03
N LYS A 18 0.85 -5.61 6.31
CA LYS A 18 0.85 -5.72 4.86
C LYS A 18 -0.52 -5.36 4.31
N LEU A 19 -0.57 -4.63 3.21
CA LEU A 19 -1.78 -4.39 2.45
C LEU A 19 -1.98 -5.55 1.47
N HIS A 20 -3.06 -6.29 1.65
CA HIS A 20 -3.55 -7.29 0.71
C HIS A 20 -4.57 -6.59 -0.19
N ALA A 21 -4.34 -6.64 -1.50
CA ALA A 21 -5.27 -6.15 -2.50
C ALA A 21 -5.70 -7.30 -3.41
N GLN A 22 -7.02 -7.45 -3.59
CA GLN A 22 -7.58 -8.36 -4.57
C GLN A 22 -7.81 -7.61 -5.87
N THR A 23 -7.08 -7.98 -6.92
CA THR A 23 -7.21 -7.42 -8.26
C THR A 23 -7.74 -8.49 -9.23
N PRO A 24 -8.23 -8.09 -10.41
CA PRO A 24 -8.60 -9.05 -11.46
C PRO A 24 -7.45 -9.97 -11.88
N GLU A 25 -6.20 -9.47 -11.81
CA GLU A 25 -4.99 -10.17 -12.24
C GLU A 25 -4.35 -11.02 -11.14
N GLY A 26 -4.74 -10.83 -9.87
CA GLY A 26 -4.24 -11.64 -8.76
C GLY A 26 -4.35 -11.00 -7.38
N GLU A 27 -3.77 -11.67 -6.40
CA GLU A 27 -3.57 -11.07 -5.07
C GLU A 27 -2.23 -10.34 -5.04
N ILE A 28 -2.26 -9.07 -4.64
CA ILE A 28 -1.08 -8.23 -4.43
C ILE A 28 -0.89 -8.07 -2.92
N ILE A 29 0.33 -8.34 -2.44
CA ILE A 29 0.66 -8.21 -1.01
C ILE A 29 1.79 -7.20 -0.84
N LEU A 30 1.46 -6.01 -0.36
CA LEU A 30 2.40 -4.90 -0.22
C LEU A 30 2.81 -4.71 1.25
N PRO A 31 4.11 -4.82 1.60
CA PRO A 31 4.54 -4.52 2.96
C PRO A 31 4.42 -3.02 3.27
N LEU A 32 3.73 -2.69 4.36
CA LEU A 32 3.61 -1.30 4.83
C LEU A 32 4.81 -0.85 5.67
N ARG A 33 5.76 -1.76 5.94
CA ARG A 33 7.02 -1.47 6.63
C ARG A 33 8.18 -1.55 5.65
N PHE A 34 8.89 -0.46 5.52
CA PHE A 34 10.03 -0.38 4.62
C PHE A 34 11.14 0.53 5.16
N LYS A 35 12.35 0.33 4.64
CA LYS A 35 13.54 1.01 5.15
C LYS A 35 13.45 2.51 4.89
N THR A 36 13.93 3.31 5.84
CA THR A 36 13.96 4.78 5.76
C THR A 36 14.69 5.33 4.53
N LYS A 37 15.62 4.54 3.94
CA LYS A 37 16.27 4.88 2.66
C LYS A 37 15.26 5.05 1.51
N LEU A 38 14.17 4.28 1.51
CA LEU A 38 13.15 4.34 0.47
C LEU A 38 12.26 5.57 0.64
N ILE A 39 11.97 5.98 1.88
CA ILE A 39 11.30 7.27 2.15
C ILE A 39 12.17 8.45 1.70
N ARG A 40 13.49 8.36 1.90
CA ARG A 40 14.43 9.39 1.43
C ARG A 40 14.40 9.48 -0.09
N ALA A 41 14.52 8.35 -0.79
CA ALA A 41 14.46 8.30 -2.24
C ALA A 41 13.11 8.76 -2.80
N ALA A 42 11.98 8.33 -2.21
CA ALA A 42 10.65 8.79 -2.58
C ALA A 42 10.49 10.32 -2.39
N ARG A 43 11.06 10.87 -1.32
CA ARG A 43 11.08 12.33 -1.10
C ARG A 43 11.93 13.05 -2.16
N ASP A 44 13.06 12.48 -2.55
CA ASP A 44 13.92 13.06 -3.59
C ASP A 44 13.21 13.05 -4.96
N ILE A 45 12.45 11.98 -5.26
CA ILE A 45 11.55 11.89 -6.43
C ILE A 45 10.51 13.02 -6.40
N LYS A 46 9.82 13.19 -5.27
CA LYS A 46 8.83 14.27 -5.09
C LYS A 46 9.43 15.67 -5.28
N ASN A 47 10.63 15.89 -4.76
CA ASN A 47 11.32 17.18 -4.91
C ASN A 47 11.82 17.42 -6.35
N GLY A 48 11.98 16.36 -7.13
CA GLY A 48 12.44 16.37 -8.52
C GLY A 48 11.32 16.47 -9.56
N GLN A 49 10.08 16.79 -9.17
CA GLN A 49 8.85 16.81 -9.99
C GLN A 49 8.14 15.46 -10.19
N GLY A 50 8.58 14.38 -9.53
CA GLY A 50 7.83 13.11 -9.56
C GLY A 50 6.55 13.16 -8.71
N ASP A 51 5.53 12.42 -9.12
CA ASP A 51 4.24 12.37 -8.43
C ASP A 51 4.16 11.23 -7.40
N GLU A 52 2.98 10.97 -6.84
CA GLU A 52 2.78 9.88 -5.87
C GLU A 52 2.83 8.50 -6.51
N LEU A 53 2.59 8.39 -7.82
CA LEU A 53 2.69 7.15 -8.58
C LEU A 53 4.16 6.79 -8.82
N ASP A 54 4.99 7.76 -9.20
CA ASP A 54 6.44 7.55 -9.34
C ASP A 54 7.06 7.06 -8.02
N GLN A 55 6.61 7.64 -6.91
CA GLN A 55 7.02 7.20 -5.57
C GLN A 55 6.54 5.79 -5.27
N PHE A 56 5.29 5.46 -5.60
CA PHE A 56 4.73 4.12 -5.40
C PHE A 56 5.50 3.07 -6.20
N PHE A 57 5.68 3.26 -7.51
CA PHE A 57 6.41 2.32 -8.34
C PHE A 57 7.86 2.15 -7.87
N TYR A 58 8.53 3.22 -7.46
CA TYR A 58 9.86 3.10 -6.87
C TYR A 58 9.87 2.28 -5.57
N ILE A 59 8.87 2.48 -4.71
CA ILE A 59 8.73 1.74 -3.45
C ILE A 59 8.44 0.27 -3.74
N ILE A 60 7.57 -0.04 -4.70
CA ILE A 60 7.23 -1.42 -5.09
C ILE A 60 8.41 -2.08 -5.78
N ASP A 61 9.11 -1.45 -6.72
CA ASP A 61 10.30 -2.02 -7.36
C ASP A 61 11.40 -2.36 -6.33
N ALA A 62 11.49 -1.56 -5.27
CA ALA A 62 12.45 -1.79 -4.20
C ALA A 62 12.01 -2.79 -3.10
N LEU A 63 10.72 -3.14 -3.03
CA LEU A 63 10.15 -3.99 -1.98
C LEU A 63 9.52 -5.29 -2.47
N GLY A 64 8.97 -5.25 -3.68
CA GLY A 64 8.21 -6.31 -4.31
C GLY A 64 9.10 -7.48 -4.67
N ASP A 65 8.54 -8.67 -4.52
CA ASP A 65 9.02 -9.81 -5.28
C ASP A 65 8.62 -9.65 -6.76
N PHE A 66 9.27 -10.43 -7.62
CA PHE A 66 9.06 -10.40 -9.07
C PHE A 66 7.58 -10.67 -9.43
N ASP A 67 6.90 -11.50 -8.66
CA ASP A 67 5.50 -11.87 -8.89
C ASP A 67 4.55 -10.70 -8.62
N THR A 68 4.78 -9.93 -7.55
CA THR A 68 4.00 -8.72 -7.24
C THR A 68 4.14 -7.65 -8.33
N LEU A 69 5.35 -7.47 -8.85
CA LEU A 69 5.62 -6.52 -9.93
C LEU A 69 4.91 -6.94 -11.22
N ALA A 70 4.99 -8.23 -11.58
CA ALA A 70 4.32 -8.75 -12.76
C ALA A 70 2.79 -8.56 -12.71
N VAL A 71 2.16 -8.68 -11.54
CA VAL A 71 0.72 -8.42 -11.41
C VAL A 71 0.41 -6.93 -11.54
N ILE A 72 1.23 -6.05 -10.96
CA ILE A 72 1.03 -4.59 -11.01
C ILE A 72 1.19 -4.06 -12.44
N ASP A 73 2.14 -4.59 -13.22
CA ASP A 73 2.40 -4.16 -14.60
C ASP A 73 1.22 -4.46 -15.55
N GLU A 74 0.40 -5.47 -15.24
CA GLU A 74 -0.77 -5.85 -16.03
C GLU A 74 -2.07 -5.13 -15.58
N LEU A 75 -2.03 -4.36 -14.48
CA LEU A 75 -3.22 -3.67 -13.98
C LEU A 75 -3.62 -2.48 -14.85
N ASP A 76 -4.94 -2.28 -14.98
CA ASP A 76 -5.47 -1.03 -15.52
C ASP A 76 -5.07 0.14 -14.62
N PHE A 77 -4.42 1.12 -15.24
CA PHE A 77 -3.85 2.27 -14.53
C PHE A 77 -4.92 3.11 -13.79
N VAL A 78 -6.07 3.32 -14.42
CA VAL A 78 -7.12 4.22 -13.92
C VAL A 78 -8.01 3.49 -12.92
N GLU A 79 -8.43 2.27 -13.23
CA GLU A 79 -9.42 1.53 -12.44
C GLU A 79 -8.81 0.74 -11.28
N GLU A 80 -7.55 0.31 -11.40
CA GLU A 80 -6.93 -0.61 -10.45
C GLU A 80 -5.67 -0.03 -9.77
N THR A 81 -4.73 0.50 -10.54
CA THR A 81 -3.45 0.99 -10.00
C THR A 81 -3.61 2.26 -9.18
N THR A 82 -4.34 3.26 -9.69
CA THR A 82 -4.54 4.53 -8.96
C THR A 82 -5.22 4.32 -7.60
N PRO A 83 -6.32 3.55 -7.49
CA PRO A 83 -6.91 3.21 -6.20
C PRO A 83 -5.99 2.41 -5.26
N LEU A 84 -5.20 1.48 -5.81
CA LEU A 84 -4.22 0.72 -5.03
C LEU A 84 -3.16 1.63 -4.39
N VAL A 85 -2.63 2.59 -5.15
CA VAL A 85 -1.65 3.57 -4.66
C VAL A 85 -2.22 4.41 -3.53
N MET A 86 -3.45 4.92 -3.71
CA MET A 86 -4.12 5.72 -2.68
C MET A 86 -4.33 4.92 -1.39
N GLU A 87 -4.81 3.68 -1.50
CA GLU A 87 -5.07 2.84 -0.33
C GLU A 87 -3.76 2.41 0.36
N PHE A 88 -2.68 2.17 -0.39
CA PHE A 88 -1.34 1.92 0.16
C PHE A 88 -0.85 3.09 1.02
N PHE A 89 -0.88 4.32 0.49
CA PHE A 89 -0.43 5.48 1.26
C PHE A 89 -1.36 5.81 2.43
N LYS A 90 -2.66 5.56 2.30
CA LYS A 90 -3.61 5.68 3.41
C LYS A 90 -3.30 4.69 4.53
N ALA A 91 -3.17 3.41 4.21
CA ALA A 91 -2.83 2.36 5.18
C ALA A 91 -1.48 2.63 5.85
N PHE A 92 -0.49 3.09 5.08
CA PHE A 92 0.81 3.50 5.59
C PHE A 92 0.70 4.70 6.56
N GLY A 93 -0.09 5.72 6.21
CA GLY A 93 -0.34 6.88 7.06
C GLY A 93 -1.06 6.52 8.36
N GLU A 94 -2.05 5.63 8.31
CA GLU A 94 -2.76 5.11 9.48
C GLU A 94 -1.81 4.32 10.40
N GLN A 95 -0.95 3.48 9.84
CA GLN A 95 0.04 2.73 10.61
C GLN A 95 1.06 3.65 11.30
N GLN A 96 1.52 4.70 10.62
CA GLN A 96 2.41 5.71 11.22
C GLN A 96 1.73 6.45 12.37
N ARG A 97 0.46 6.82 12.22
CA ARG A 97 -0.33 7.48 13.26
C ARG A 97 -0.54 6.55 14.46
N ALA A 98 -0.84 5.27 14.24
CA ALA A 98 -0.97 4.30 15.33
C ALA A 98 0.34 4.18 16.13
N THR A 99 1.47 4.01 15.43
CA THR A 99 2.79 3.86 16.06
C THR A 99 3.24 5.14 16.80
N THR A 100 2.92 6.32 16.26
CA THR A 100 3.30 7.61 16.85
C THR A 100 2.34 8.04 17.97
N GLY A 101 1.07 7.61 17.91
CA GLY A 101 0.06 7.87 18.92
C GLY A 101 0.32 7.15 20.24
N GLU A 102 0.83 5.90 20.18
CA GLU A 102 1.24 5.15 21.39
C GLU A 102 2.41 5.82 22.13
N SER A 103 3.26 6.57 21.42
CA SER A 103 4.41 7.28 22.02
C SER A 103 4.01 8.50 22.87
N ARG A 104 2.75 8.98 22.79
CA ARG A 104 2.26 10.14 23.56
C ARG A 104 1.39 9.77 24.76
N ALA A 105 0.92 8.53 24.86
CA ALA A 105 0.08 8.08 25.97
C ALA A 105 0.88 7.59 27.19
N SER A 106 2.21 7.50 27.09
CA SER A 106 3.09 7.05 28.16
C SER A 106 4.04 8.16 28.63
N SER A 107 3.50 9.32 28.97
CA SER A 107 4.17 10.31 29.81
C SER A 107 3.15 10.89 30.78
N ASN A 108 3.20 10.30 31.98
CA ASN A 108 2.70 10.71 33.30
C ASN A 108 2.20 12.16 33.45
#